data_AF-A0A8J2RB39-F1
#
_entry.id   AF-A0A8J2RB39-F1
#
_cell.length_a   1.000
_cell.length_b   1.000
_cell.length_c   1.000
_cell.angle_alpha   90.00
_cell.angle_beta   90.00
_cell.angle_gamma   90.00
#
_symmetry.space_group_name_H-M   'P 1'
#
loop_
_entity.id
_entity.type
_entity.pdbx_description
1 polymer ?
#
loop_
_entity_poly.entity_id
_entity_poly.type
_entity_poly.pdbx_seq_one_letter_code
_entity_poly.pdbx_strand_id
1 'polypeptide(L)'
;MAYDIPSPCDLLVIGTGLTESIVASAASRIGKQVVHVDHRNFYGSNWATFSFNNLQNILGSKSLNKDSTKTVEETQNLNINLNSNTICNIVEKWYLPDEDVQGNIDNQKNLEETINKVPKETLTKSEILRDSRKFNFDLSPKLLYSRGEMVDVLITSGICRYAEFKNVSGIYTVDNVKRTLLSVPCSRADIFNSKDITMIEKRLLMKMLSMCVECETKPEELKEDEMGNFGNFLNAHKIQGKVKKYLIDAVAMATDSTNFHDAVKNIQKFVRSIGRYGNTPFLWTLYGSGELPQCFCRCSAVFGGVYCLNHSTQTIVIGSDGQATGIVSDNQNLKAKFILIEDCLNPVATIKSGISRAILVTNKALTSDQAALITFPSVNSKDPVRILELSASTMVCPQGFYVVHLITHQVTTAVEDLKEAIDTFFTVFESNKNEALNKPQIIWSLHFNINEYNSPAGMLPSNVYSSPGPNSSIDFDDHVIQARNIFKSMFPDEDFLPRVPDPEDIILEGSLEDVLEESKENHKEAQNIHE
;
A
#
# COMPACT_ATOMS: atom_id res chain seq x y z
N MET A 1 -12.72 33.34 0.58
CA MET A 1 -12.94 33.49 -0.87
C MET A 1 -13.31 32.11 -1.38
N ALA A 2 -14.52 31.91 -1.89
CA ALA A 2 -14.83 30.68 -2.62
C ALA A 2 -14.07 30.79 -3.96
N TYR A 3 -13.10 29.92 -4.17
CA TYR A 3 -12.45 29.84 -5.48
C TYR A 3 -13.45 29.18 -6.44
N ASP A 4 -13.68 29.78 -7.60
CA ASP A 4 -14.53 29.20 -8.63
C ASP A 4 -13.88 27.91 -9.15
N ILE A 5 -14.55 26.77 -8.94
CA ILE A 5 -14.09 25.47 -9.45
C ILE A 5 -14.29 25.47 -10.98
N PRO A 6 -13.26 25.13 -11.79
CA PRO A 6 -13.38 25.13 -13.24
C PRO A 6 -14.52 24.25 -13.73
N SER A 7 -15.39 24.80 -14.59
CA SER A 7 -16.53 24.11 -15.18
C SER A 7 -16.87 24.79 -16.53
N PRO A 8 -16.98 24.04 -17.65
CA PRO A 8 -16.84 22.59 -17.76
C PRO A 8 -15.38 22.12 -17.68
N CYS A 9 -15.16 20.84 -17.35
CA CYS A 9 -13.86 20.18 -17.39
C CYS A 9 -13.89 18.91 -18.28
N ASP A 10 -12.72 18.40 -18.65
CA ASP A 10 -12.61 17.17 -19.46
C ASP A 10 -12.82 15.92 -18.61
N LEU A 11 -12.25 15.89 -17.40
CA LEU A 11 -12.35 14.77 -16.48
C LEU A 11 -12.65 15.29 -15.07
N LEU A 12 -13.73 14.78 -14.48
CA LEU A 12 -14.05 14.96 -13.07
C LEU A 12 -13.79 13.66 -12.31
N VAL A 13 -13.01 13.74 -11.24
CA VAL A 13 -12.61 12.59 -10.42
C VAL A 13 -13.17 12.73 -9.01
N ILE A 14 -13.87 11.70 -8.53
CA ILE A 14 -14.54 11.66 -7.22
C ILE A 14 -13.84 10.60 -6.36
N GLY A 15 -13.12 11.08 -5.34
CA GLY A 15 -12.28 10.26 -4.46
C GLY A 15 -10.81 10.31 -4.86
N THR A 16 -9.92 10.43 -3.88
CA THR A 16 -8.46 10.57 -4.07
C THR A 16 -7.70 9.28 -3.80
N GLY A 17 -8.33 8.13 -4.07
CA GLY A 17 -7.67 6.83 -3.99
C GLY A 17 -6.53 6.69 -5.02
N LEU A 18 -5.82 5.56 -4.95
CA LEU A 18 -4.64 5.34 -5.77
C LEU A 18 -4.97 5.34 -7.27
N THR A 19 -5.92 4.50 -7.71
CA THR A 19 -6.30 4.39 -9.13
C THR A 19 -6.78 5.73 -9.68
N GLU A 20 -7.59 6.43 -8.91
CA GLU A 20 -8.15 7.75 -9.21
C GLU A 20 -7.04 8.78 -9.42
N SER A 21 -6.07 8.83 -8.49
CA SER A 21 -4.93 9.74 -8.57
C SER A 21 -4.03 9.46 -9.78
N ILE A 22 -3.81 8.20 -10.15
CA ILE A 22 -3.03 7.81 -11.32
C ILE A 22 -3.73 8.27 -12.60
N VAL A 23 -5.04 8.04 -12.74
CA VAL A 23 -5.81 8.47 -13.92
C VAL A 23 -5.85 10.00 -14.01
N ALA A 24 -6.10 10.69 -12.89
CA ALA A 24 -6.07 12.15 -12.82
C ALA A 24 -4.71 12.70 -13.28
N SER A 25 -3.61 12.11 -12.78
CA SER A 25 -2.25 12.48 -13.19
C SER A 25 -2.02 12.23 -14.67
N ALA A 26 -2.49 11.11 -15.23
CA ALA A 26 -2.33 10.79 -16.64
C ALA A 26 -3.08 11.78 -17.53
N ALA A 27 -4.33 12.12 -17.17
CA ALA A 27 -5.15 13.08 -17.91
C ALA A 27 -4.59 14.51 -17.86
N SER A 28 -4.17 14.99 -16.69
CA SER A 28 -3.53 16.31 -16.56
C SER A 28 -2.23 16.38 -17.36
N ARG A 29 -1.43 15.30 -17.37
CA ARG A 29 -0.14 15.23 -18.07
C ARG A 29 -0.25 15.43 -19.59
N ILE A 30 -1.36 15.01 -20.19
CA ILE A 30 -1.66 15.22 -21.62
C ILE A 30 -2.49 16.49 -21.87
N GLY A 31 -2.54 17.40 -20.89
CA GLY A 31 -3.16 18.72 -21.00
C GLY A 31 -4.68 18.76 -20.86
N LYS A 32 -5.34 17.71 -20.35
CA LYS A 32 -6.78 17.75 -20.09
C LYS A 32 -7.08 18.56 -18.83
N GLN A 33 -8.24 19.22 -18.81
CA GLN A 33 -8.72 19.92 -17.61
C GLN A 33 -9.31 18.91 -16.62
N VAL A 34 -8.63 18.72 -15.49
CA VAL A 34 -9.02 17.77 -14.44
C VAL A 34 -9.51 18.50 -13.19
N VAL A 35 -10.68 18.11 -12.69
CA VAL A 35 -11.20 18.51 -11.38
C VAL A 35 -11.30 17.28 -10.49
N HIS A 36 -10.58 17.28 -9.37
CA HIS A 36 -10.46 16.15 -8.46
C HIS A 36 -11.02 16.52 -7.09
N VAL A 37 -12.16 15.93 -6.73
CA VAL A 37 -12.88 16.21 -5.48
C VAL A 37 -12.83 15.03 -4.53
N ASP A 38 -12.81 15.30 -3.22
CA ASP A 38 -12.96 14.31 -2.17
C ASP A 38 -13.79 14.86 -1.02
N HIS A 39 -14.73 14.06 -0.53
CA HIS A 39 -15.53 14.39 0.65
C HIS A 39 -14.68 14.40 1.93
N ARG A 40 -13.55 13.69 1.94
CA ARG A 40 -12.62 13.60 3.08
C ARG A 40 -11.72 14.82 3.13
N ASN A 41 -11.24 15.14 4.33
CA ASN A 41 -10.26 16.22 4.55
C ASN A 41 -8.80 15.76 4.41
N PHE A 42 -8.57 14.58 3.82
CA PHE A 42 -7.25 13.99 3.58
C PHE A 42 -7.24 13.24 2.24
N TYR A 43 -6.04 13.04 1.68
CA TYR A 43 -5.85 12.28 0.45
C TYR A 43 -5.78 10.76 0.67
N GLY A 44 -6.04 10.00 -0.39
CA GLY A 44 -5.76 8.56 -0.44
C GLY A 44 -6.98 7.68 -0.17
N SER A 45 -8.11 8.22 0.28
CA SER A 45 -9.27 7.42 0.65
C SER A 45 -8.89 6.25 1.58
N ASN A 46 -9.17 4.99 1.22
CA ASN A 46 -8.81 3.80 2.00
C ASN A 46 -7.33 3.38 1.86
N TRP A 47 -6.55 4.11 1.06
CA TRP A 47 -5.09 4.00 0.95
C TRP A 47 -4.34 4.90 1.92
N ALA A 48 -5.05 5.80 2.60
CA ALA A 48 -4.46 6.84 3.42
C ALA A 48 -3.64 6.28 4.59
N THR A 49 -2.64 7.07 4.97
CA THR A 49 -1.76 6.82 6.10
C THR A 49 -2.01 7.85 7.19
N PHE A 50 -2.07 7.43 8.45
CA PHE A 50 -2.45 8.31 9.56
C PHE A 50 -1.47 8.29 10.72
N SER A 51 -1.27 9.47 11.30
CA SER A 51 -0.77 9.58 12.67
C SER A 51 -1.80 9.06 13.68
N PHE A 52 -1.38 8.74 14.90
CA PHE A 52 -2.27 8.29 15.98
C PHE A 52 -3.50 9.20 16.13
N ASN A 53 -3.31 10.50 16.36
CA ASN A 53 -4.41 11.44 16.59
C ASN A 53 -5.36 11.55 15.39
N ASN A 54 -4.82 11.56 14.17
CA ASN A 54 -5.66 11.61 12.97
C ASN A 54 -6.48 10.31 12.81
N LEU A 55 -5.87 9.16 13.09
CA LEU A 55 -6.56 7.87 13.06
C LEU A 55 -7.68 7.85 14.10
N GLN A 56 -7.42 8.29 15.33
CA GLN A 56 -8.42 8.40 16.40
C GLN A 56 -9.63 9.25 16.00
N ASN A 57 -9.39 10.42 15.38
CA ASN A 57 -10.47 11.29 14.92
C ASN A 57 -11.36 10.59 13.88
N ILE A 58 -10.75 9.83 12.97
CA ILE A 58 -11.47 9.08 11.93
C ILE A 58 -12.28 7.93 12.54
N LEU A 59 -11.67 7.15 13.44
CA LEU A 59 -12.36 6.05 14.13
C LEU A 59 -13.53 6.57 15.00
N GLY A 60 -13.32 7.68 15.72
CA GLY A 60 -14.33 8.32 16.56
C GLY A 60 -15.51 8.88 15.75
N SER A 61 -15.24 9.50 14.59
CA SER A 61 -16.31 10.03 13.72
C SER A 61 -17.26 8.95 13.19
N LYS A 62 -16.75 7.73 12.94
CA LYS A 62 -17.56 6.59 12.49
C LYS A 62 -18.46 6.00 13.59
N SER A 63 -18.13 6.21 14.87
CA SER A 63 -18.96 5.77 15.99
C SER A 63 -20.24 6.61 16.13
N LEU A 64 -20.22 7.87 15.66
CA LEU A 64 -21.33 8.83 15.77
C LEU A 64 -22.33 8.77 14.60
N ASN A 65 -21.94 8.25 13.44
CA ASN A 65 -22.81 8.11 12.27
C ASN A 65 -23.50 6.75 12.23
N LYS A 66 -24.37 6.48 13.21
CA LYS A 66 -25.47 5.52 13.05
C LYS A 66 -26.76 6.31 12.77
N ASP A 67 -27.44 5.89 11.70
CA ASP A 67 -28.76 6.35 11.23
C ASP A 67 -28.81 7.55 10.27
N SER A 68 -29.07 7.22 9.01
CA SER A 68 -30.19 7.79 8.24
C SER A 68 -30.35 7.06 6.91
N THR A 69 -31.24 6.07 6.88
CA THR A 69 -31.83 5.57 5.63
C THR A 69 -32.75 6.65 5.07
N LYS A 70 -32.35 7.30 3.98
CA LYS A 70 -33.26 8.13 3.18
C LYS A 70 -33.83 7.30 2.05
N THR A 71 -35.15 7.36 1.91
CA THR A 71 -35.96 6.86 0.81
C THR A 71 -35.49 7.45 -0.52
N VAL A 72 -35.29 6.58 -1.51
CA VAL A 72 -34.95 6.93 -2.89
C VAL A 72 -36.19 7.53 -3.56
N GLU A 73 -36.15 8.82 -3.90
CA GLU A 73 -37.07 9.40 -4.89
C GLU A 73 -36.57 9.04 -6.30
N GLU A 74 -37.47 8.59 -7.16
CA GLU A 74 -37.21 8.31 -8.58
C GLU A 74 -36.86 9.61 -9.32
N THR A 75 -35.56 9.90 -9.38
CA THR A 75 -34.99 10.85 -10.34
C THR A 75 -34.05 10.07 -11.25
N GLN A 76 -33.89 10.50 -12.51
CA GLN A 76 -32.94 9.89 -13.45
C GLN A 76 -31.46 10.04 -13.01
N ASN A 77 -31.19 10.80 -11.95
CA ASN A 77 -29.86 11.07 -11.44
C ASN A 77 -29.38 9.98 -10.46
N LEU A 78 -28.06 9.77 -10.39
CA LEU A 78 -27.46 8.79 -9.49
C LEU A 78 -26.98 9.48 -8.21
N ASN A 79 -27.65 9.22 -7.08
CA ASN A 79 -27.27 9.78 -5.78
C ASN A 79 -26.08 9.04 -5.19
N ILE A 80 -25.00 9.75 -4.87
CA ILE A 80 -23.76 9.18 -4.35
C ILE A 80 -23.94 8.75 -2.89
N ASN A 81 -23.41 7.58 -2.55
CA ASN A 81 -23.45 7.07 -1.18
C ASN A 81 -22.22 7.52 -0.38
N LEU A 82 -22.33 8.69 0.26
CA LEU A 82 -21.29 9.21 1.15
C LEU A 82 -21.17 8.43 2.48
N ASN A 83 -22.17 7.59 2.82
CA ASN A 83 -22.18 6.75 4.02
C ASN A 83 -21.63 5.34 3.72
N SER A 84 -20.66 5.23 2.82
CA SER A 84 -20.07 3.94 2.50
C SER A 84 -19.37 3.35 3.72
N ASN A 85 -19.89 2.22 4.21
CA ASN A 85 -19.30 1.43 5.31
C ASN A 85 -18.03 0.71 4.83
N THR A 86 -17.10 1.43 4.20
CA THR A 86 -15.83 0.95 3.65
C THR A 86 -14.97 0.25 4.68
N ILE A 87 -14.96 0.76 5.91
CA ILE A 87 -14.27 0.17 7.05
C ILE A 87 -15.31 -0.21 8.09
N CYS A 88 -15.31 -1.47 8.51
CA CYS A 88 -16.26 -2.03 9.46
C CYS A 88 -15.55 -2.92 10.50
N ASN A 89 -16.31 -3.41 11.50
CA ASN A 89 -15.82 -4.31 12.55
C ASN A 89 -14.57 -3.79 13.30
N ILE A 90 -14.55 -2.49 13.58
CA ILE A 90 -13.42 -1.82 14.22
C ILE A 90 -13.33 -2.24 15.69
N VAL A 91 -12.17 -2.74 16.11
CA VAL A 91 -11.84 -3.09 17.49
C VAL A 91 -10.46 -2.53 17.83
N GLU A 92 -10.43 -1.52 18.70
CA GLU A 92 -9.21 -0.92 19.23
C GLU A 92 -8.95 -1.38 20.66
N LYS A 93 -7.69 -1.67 21.00
CA LYS A 93 -7.25 -2.00 22.36
C LYS A 93 -5.91 -1.36 22.69
N TRP A 94 -5.84 -0.71 23.86
CA TRP A 94 -4.61 -0.27 24.51
C TRP A 94 -4.24 -1.27 25.60
N TYR A 95 -2.94 -1.56 25.73
CA TYR A 95 -2.40 -2.51 26.71
C TYR A 95 -1.44 -1.83 27.71
N LEU A 96 -1.28 -0.51 27.62
CA LEU A 96 -0.58 0.27 28.64
C LEU A 96 -1.51 0.59 29.80
N PRO A 97 -0.97 0.74 31.02
CA PRO A 97 -1.74 1.27 32.13
C PRO A 97 -2.27 2.67 31.77
N ASP A 98 -3.53 2.93 32.09
CA ASP A 98 -4.05 4.29 32.13
C ASP A 98 -3.32 5.04 33.25
N GLU A 99 -3.01 6.32 33.05
CA GLU A 99 -2.45 7.14 34.13
C GLU A 99 -3.43 7.12 35.30
N ASP A 100 -2.96 6.72 36.48
CA ASP A 100 -3.76 6.82 37.71
C ASP A 100 -4.20 8.28 37.88
N VAL A 101 -5.48 8.56 37.60
CA VAL A 101 -6.15 9.78 38.07
C VAL A 101 -6.41 9.59 39.56
N GLN A 102 -5.36 9.59 40.38
CA GLN A 102 -5.49 9.52 41.82
C GLN A 102 -4.45 10.39 42.51
N GLY A 103 -4.85 11.61 42.89
CA GLY A 103 -4.07 12.41 43.81
C GLY A 103 -4.33 13.91 43.79
N ASN A 104 -5.58 14.33 43.98
CA ASN A 104 -5.83 15.64 44.59
C ASN A 104 -5.27 15.54 46.02
N ILE A 105 -4.02 15.96 46.23
CA ILE A 105 -3.43 16.15 47.55
C ILE A 105 -2.95 17.60 47.60
N ASP A 106 -3.81 18.43 48.18
CA ASP A 106 -3.37 19.60 48.92
C ASP A 106 -2.24 19.18 49.86
N ASN A 107 -1.02 19.62 49.57
CA ASN A 107 -0.08 20.14 50.57
C ASN A 107 1.20 20.64 49.88
N GLN A 108 1.27 21.96 49.74
CA GLN A 108 2.54 22.67 49.63
C GLN A 108 3.41 22.32 50.85
N LYS A 109 4.58 21.74 50.57
CA LYS A 109 5.86 21.75 51.31
C LYS A 109 6.44 20.35 51.47
N ASN A 110 7.33 19.99 50.53
CA ASN A 110 8.63 19.33 50.74
C ASN A 110 9.08 18.72 49.41
N LEU A 111 9.46 19.60 48.48
CA LEU A 111 10.24 19.27 47.30
C LEU A 111 11.69 19.55 47.67
N GLU A 112 12.47 18.51 48.00
CA GLU A 112 13.91 18.45 47.68
C GLU A 112 14.64 17.15 48.09
N GLU A 113 14.06 16.24 48.88
CA GLU A 113 14.83 15.07 49.38
C GLU A 113 14.42 13.66 48.89
N THR A 114 13.54 13.55 47.88
CA THR A 114 13.13 12.22 47.36
C THR A 114 13.30 12.07 45.84
N ILE A 115 14.35 12.66 45.26
CA ILE A 115 14.63 12.51 43.81
C ILE A 115 15.46 11.25 43.48
N ASN A 116 16.01 10.54 44.47
CA ASN A 116 16.86 9.37 44.20
C ASN A 116 16.28 8.09 44.82
N LYS A 117 15.30 7.48 44.14
CA LYS A 117 14.99 6.02 44.09
C LYS A 117 13.58 5.75 43.54
N VAL A 118 13.37 5.87 42.23
CA VAL A 118 12.31 5.13 41.51
C VAL A 118 12.94 4.51 40.25
N PRO A 119 12.87 3.19 40.00
CA PRO A 119 13.48 2.55 38.84
C PRO A 119 12.59 2.66 37.59
N LYS A 120 13.20 2.99 36.43
CA LYS A 120 12.71 2.86 35.03
C LYS A 120 11.27 3.30 34.76
N GLU A 121 11.15 4.46 34.11
CA GLU A 121 9.98 5.02 33.42
C GLU A 121 9.01 3.94 32.89
N THR A 122 7.86 3.80 33.54
CA THR A 122 6.76 2.97 33.04
C THR A 122 6.15 3.69 31.83
N LEU A 123 6.38 3.17 30.62
CA LEU A 123 5.81 3.71 29.39
C LEU A 123 4.29 3.90 29.50
N THR A 124 3.79 5.12 29.30
CA THR A 124 2.35 5.44 29.40
C THR A 124 1.69 5.71 28.04
N LYS A 125 0.36 5.61 27.99
CA LYS A 125 -0.43 5.97 26.80
C LYS A 125 -0.18 7.42 26.38
N SER A 126 -0.15 8.35 27.33
CA SER A 126 0.07 9.78 27.06
C SER A 126 1.41 10.05 26.41
N GLU A 127 2.46 9.34 26.83
CA GLU A 127 3.81 9.47 26.25
C GLU A 127 3.84 9.07 24.77
N ILE A 128 3.18 7.96 24.42
CA ILE A 128 3.06 7.54 23.00
C ILE A 128 2.27 8.58 22.20
N LEU A 129 1.17 9.10 22.76
CA LEU A 129 0.33 10.08 22.08
C LEU A 129 1.03 11.45 21.91
N ARG A 130 1.98 11.83 22.77
CA ARG A 130 2.83 13.02 22.56
C ARG A 130 3.64 12.91 21.27
N ASP A 131 4.10 11.70 20.96
CA ASP A 131 4.84 11.39 19.74
C ASP A 131 3.93 10.95 18.57
N SER A 132 2.62 11.22 18.65
CA SER A 132 1.63 10.78 17.65
C SER A 132 2.05 11.06 16.20
N ARG A 133 2.68 12.20 15.91
CA ARG A 133 3.08 12.60 14.55
C ARG A 133 4.24 11.79 13.97
N LYS A 134 4.98 11.07 14.82
CA LYS A 134 6.07 10.17 14.39
C LYS A 134 5.55 8.80 13.98
N PHE A 135 4.26 8.53 14.22
CA PHE A 135 3.61 7.31 13.77
C PHE A 135 2.91 7.55 12.43
N ASN A 136 2.99 6.56 11.54
CA ASN A 136 2.30 6.57 10.26
C ASN A 136 1.68 5.17 10.02
N PHE A 137 0.36 5.10 10.11
CA PHE A 137 -0.42 3.87 10.04
C PHE A 137 -1.17 3.78 8.71
N ASP A 138 -0.75 2.85 7.86
CA ASP A 138 -1.45 2.56 6.62
C ASP A 138 -2.73 1.78 6.89
N LEU A 139 -3.84 2.25 6.33
CA LEU A 139 -5.06 1.44 6.24
C LEU A 139 -4.82 0.20 5.36
N SER A 140 -4.22 0.42 4.19
CA SER A 140 -3.94 -0.61 3.18
C SER A 140 -2.47 -0.59 2.73
N PRO A 141 -1.55 -1.13 3.55
CA PRO A 141 -0.13 -1.19 3.24
C PRO A 141 0.14 -2.20 2.15
N LYS A 142 1.04 -1.83 1.24
CA LYS A 142 1.50 -2.70 0.16
C LYS A 142 2.99 -2.48 -0.08
N LEU A 143 3.61 -3.47 -0.71
CA LEU A 143 5.00 -3.43 -1.12
C LEU A 143 5.09 -3.11 -2.61
N LEU A 144 6.23 -2.59 -3.04
CA LEU A 144 6.54 -2.47 -4.45
C LEU A 144 7.50 -3.59 -4.84
N TYR A 145 7.14 -4.40 -5.83
CA TYR A 145 8.15 -5.17 -6.53
C TYR A 145 9.15 -4.23 -7.19
N SER A 146 10.44 -4.50 -7.02
CA SER A 146 11.48 -3.71 -7.65
C SER A 146 11.32 -3.69 -9.17
N ARG A 147 10.78 -4.76 -9.78
CA ARG A 147 10.31 -4.83 -11.16
C ARG A 147 8.82 -5.12 -11.19
N GLY A 148 8.01 -4.10 -10.92
CA GLY A 148 6.56 -4.12 -11.04
C GLY A 148 6.06 -2.87 -11.75
N GLU A 149 4.79 -2.90 -12.17
CA GLU A 149 4.14 -1.82 -12.92
C GLU A 149 4.21 -0.48 -12.19
N MET A 150 4.07 -0.48 -10.86
CA MET A 150 4.17 0.74 -10.06
C MET A 150 5.56 1.37 -10.12
N VAL A 151 6.63 0.59 -9.93
CA VAL A 151 8.00 1.13 -9.99
C VAL A 151 8.31 1.64 -11.39
N ASP A 152 7.90 0.91 -12.41
CA ASP A 152 8.15 1.31 -13.79
C ASP A 152 7.41 2.62 -14.13
N VAL A 153 6.14 2.77 -13.73
CA VAL A 153 5.39 4.03 -13.91
C VAL A 153 5.99 5.18 -13.10
N LEU A 154 6.40 4.98 -11.85
CA LEU A 154 7.02 6.02 -11.03
C LEU A 154 8.33 6.54 -11.65
N ILE A 155 9.13 5.66 -12.26
CA ILE A 155 10.38 6.01 -12.92
C ILE A 155 10.09 6.73 -14.25
N THR A 156 9.29 6.13 -15.14
CA THR A 156 9.06 6.66 -16.50
C THR A 156 8.35 8.02 -16.49
N SER A 157 7.44 8.22 -15.54
CA SER A 157 6.74 9.51 -15.34
C SER A 157 7.56 10.55 -14.58
N GLY A 158 8.64 10.15 -13.90
CA GLY A 158 9.44 11.01 -13.04
C GLY A 158 8.76 11.38 -11.70
N ILE A 159 7.66 10.70 -11.34
CA ILE A 159 6.93 10.88 -10.07
C ILE A 159 7.71 10.31 -8.88
N CYS A 160 8.63 9.36 -9.12
CA CYS A 160 9.53 8.82 -8.09
C CYS A 160 10.30 9.90 -7.30
N ARG A 161 10.45 11.12 -7.83
CA ARG A 161 11.08 12.26 -7.14
C ARG A 161 10.32 12.76 -5.91
N TYR A 162 9.06 12.38 -5.74
CA TYR A 162 8.22 12.82 -4.63
C TYR A 162 8.24 11.88 -3.42
N ALA A 163 8.84 10.70 -3.54
CA ALA A 163 8.88 9.70 -2.48
C ALA A 163 10.25 9.05 -2.38
N GLU A 164 10.59 8.59 -1.19
CA GLU A 164 11.77 7.79 -0.93
C GLU A 164 11.38 6.37 -0.56
N PHE A 165 12.27 5.42 -0.84
CA PHE A 165 12.00 4.00 -0.70
C PHE A 165 13.07 3.32 0.14
N LYS A 166 12.66 2.30 0.89
CA LYS A 166 13.54 1.42 1.66
C LYS A 166 13.38 -0.02 1.21
N ASN A 167 14.48 -0.76 1.15
CA ASN A 167 14.43 -2.20 0.91
C ASN A 167 13.72 -2.94 2.05
N VAL A 168 12.84 -3.88 1.71
CA VAL A 168 12.30 -4.85 2.67
C VAL A 168 13.30 -5.99 2.79
N SER A 169 14.24 -5.89 3.72
CA SER A 169 15.42 -6.76 3.78
C SER A 169 15.12 -8.20 4.23
N GLY A 170 14.02 -8.41 4.96
CA GLY A 170 13.64 -9.72 5.48
C GLY A 170 12.48 -10.37 4.74
N ILE A 171 12.63 -11.65 4.36
CA ILE A 171 11.52 -12.50 3.90
C ILE A 171 11.48 -13.77 4.73
N TYR A 172 10.31 -14.06 5.31
CA TYR A 172 10.12 -15.17 6.22
C TYR A 172 8.84 -15.96 5.93
N THR A 173 8.89 -17.24 6.29
CA THR A 173 7.71 -18.10 6.46
C THR A 173 7.74 -18.74 7.87
N VAL A 174 6.78 -19.59 8.22
CA VAL A 174 6.60 -20.11 9.59
C VAL A 174 6.63 -21.62 9.64
N ASP A 175 7.57 -22.22 10.38
CA ASP A 175 7.60 -23.67 10.59
C ASP A 175 6.27 -24.18 11.19
N ASN A 176 5.60 -25.10 10.50
CA ASN A 176 4.26 -25.53 10.91
C ASN A 176 4.26 -26.30 12.25
N VAL A 177 5.38 -26.92 12.61
CA VAL A 177 5.50 -27.77 13.81
C VAL A 177 5.98 -26.95 14.99
N LYS A 178 7.09 -26.23 14.83
CA LYS A 178 7.71 -25.43 15.89
C LYS A 178 7.06 -24.06 16.06
N ARG A 179 6.27 -23.61 15.08
CA ARG A 179 5.65 -22.27 15.04
C ARG A 179 6.69 -21.14 15.16
N THR A 180 7.86 -21.34 14.56
CA THR A 180 9.00 -20.41 14.56
C THR A 180 9.24 -19.84 13.17
N LEU A 181 9.81 -18.63 13.09
CA LEU A 181 10.19 -18.03 11.81
C LEU A 181 11.28 -18.82 11.09
N LEU A 182 11.12 -18.96 9.79
CA LEU A 182 12.09 -19.51 8.85
C LEU A 182 12.47 -18.42 7.86
N SER A 183 13.74 -18.02 7.87
CA SER A 183 14.27 -17.08 6.86
C SER A 183 14.29 -17.74 5.49
N VAL A 184 13.83 -17.00 4.48
CA VAL A 184 13.75 -17.47 3.10
C VAL A 184 14.98 -16.96 2.34
N PRO A 185 15.86 -17.85 1.85
CA PRO A 185 17.01 -17.45 1.05
C PRO A 185 16.59 -16.72 -0.23
N CYS A 186 17.06 -15.50 -0.44
CA CYS A 186 16.68 -14.67 -1.58
C CYS A 186 17.80 -14.52 -2.63
N SER A 187 19.00 -15.05 -2.37
CA SER A 187 20.10 -15.08 -3.34
C SER A 187 20.73 -16.46 -3.47
N ARG A 188 21.49 -16.66 -4.55
CA ARG A 188 22.32 -17.89 -4.71
C ARG A 188 23.28 -18.08 -3.54
N ALA A 189 23.84 -16.99 -3.02
CA ALA A 189 24.73 -17.00 -1.87
C ALA A 189 23.98 -17.43 -0.59
N ASP A 190 22.76 -16.93 -0.37
CA ASP A 190 21.93 -17.32 0.78
C ASP A 190 21.55 -18.80 0.72
N ILE A 191 21.16 -19.28 -0.47
CA ILE A 191 20.83 -20.71 -0.68
C ILE A 191 22.06 -21.57 -0.38
N PHE A 192 23.24 -21.17 -0.85
CA PHE A 192 24.49 -21.87 -0.59
C PHE A 192 24.84 -21.90 0.90
N ASN A 193 24.69 -20.78 1.61
CA ASN A 193 25.03 -20.64 3.02
C ASN A 193 23.97 -21.20 3.98
N SER A 194 22.75 -21.47 3.50
CA SER A 194 21.66 -21.97 4.34
C SER A 194 22.02 -23.31 4.99
N LYS A 195 21.84 -23.39 6.32
CA LYS A 195 21.96 -24.63 7.11
C LYS A 195 20.63 -25.36 7.28
N ASP A 196 19.54 -24.74 6.83
CA ASP A 196 18.18 -25.24 7.02
C ASP A 196 17.76 -26.30 6.02
N ILE A 197 18.44 -26.37 4.88
CA ILE A 197 18.19 -27.28 3.77
C ILE A 197 19.47 -28.01 3.36
N THR A 198 19.33 -29.25 2.94
CA THR A 198 20.42 -30.14 2.49
C THR A 198 20.98 -29.74 1.13
N MET A 199 22.14 -30.27 0.75
CA MET A 199 22.74 -30.04 -0.57
C MET A 199 21.83 -30.50 -1.73
N ILE A 200 21.08 -31.58 -1.54
CA ILE A 200 20.14 -32.09 -2.55
C ILE A 200 18.96 -31.13 -2.70
N GLU A 201 18.39 -30.68 -1.58
CA GLU A 201 17.31 -29.68 -1.56
C GLU A 201 17.73 -28.35 -2.20
N LYS A 202 18.95 -27.88 -1.95
CA LYS A 202 19.52 -26.69 -2.62
C LYS A 202 19.57 -26.85 -4.14
N ARG A 203 20.04 -28.02 -4.62
CA ARG A 203 20.11 -28.32 -6.05
C ARG A 203 18.72 -28.38 -6.68
N LEU A 204 17.76 -29.00 -5.99
CA LEU A 204 16.37 -29.07 -6.43
C LEU A 204 15.74 -27.68 -6.51
N LEU A 205 15.87 -26.86 -5.46
CA LEU A 205 15.37 -25.48 -5.44
C LEU A 205 15.92 -24.65 -6.62
N MET A 206 17.24 -24.68 -6.82
CA MET A 206 17.87 -23.96 -7.93
C MET A 206 17.38 -24.45 -9.30
N LYS A 207 17.20 -25.75 -9.47
CA LYS A 207 16.65 -26.33 -10.70
C LYS A 207 15.21 -25.85 -10.92
N MET A 208 14.36 -25.87 -9.90
CA MET A 208 12.97 -25.43 -10.00
C MET A 208 12.85 -23.95 -10.36
N LEU A 209 13.60 -23.07 -9.69
CA LEU A 209 13.59 -21.64 -9.99
C LEU A 209 14.03 -21.37 -11.43
N SER A 210 15.10 -22.05 -11.90
CA SER A 210 15.60 -21.89 -13.27
C SER A 210 14.55 -22.35 -14.29
N MET A 211 13.92 -23.50 -14.05
CA MET A 211 12.86 -24.02 -14.91
C MET A 211 11.65 -23.07 -15.00
N CYS A 212 11.19 -22.50 -13.87
CA CYS A 212 10.09 -21.53 -13.88
C CYS A 212 10.47 -20.22 -14.59
N VAL A 213 11.74 -19.79 -14.54
CA VAL A 213 12.19 -18.60 -15.26
C VAL A 213 12.31 -18.85 -16.77
N GLU A 214 12.75 -20.04 -17.17
CA GLU A 214 12.99 -20.40 -18.58
C GLU A 214 11.72 -20.85 -19.34
N CYS A 215 10.62 -21.16 -18.64
CA CYS A 215 9.43 -21.72 -19.28
C CYS A 215 8.78 -20.83 -20.34
N GLU A 216 8.96 -19.51 -20.28
CA GLU A 216 8.52 -18.58 -21.34
C GLU A 216 9.29 -18.78 -22.65
N THR A 217 10.57 -19.13 -22.55
CA THR A 217 11.47 -19.30 -23.71
C THR A 217 11.53 -20.73 -24.24
N LYS A 218 11.16 -21.71 -23.40
CA LYS A 218 11.19 -23.14 -23.72
C LYS A 218 9.96 -23.86 -23.12
N PRO A 219 8.75 -23.60 -23.64
CA PRO A 219 7.53 -24.21 -23.10
C PRO A 219 7.50 -25.73 -23.29
N GLU A 220 8.24 -26.27 -24.26
CA GLU A 220 8.23 -27.69 -24.64
C GLU A 220 8.90 -28.63 -23.64
N GLU A 221 9.65 -28.07 -22.67
CA GLU A 221 10.27 -28.86 -21.59
C GLU A 221 9.28 -29.21 -20.46
N LEU A 222 8.09 -28.62 -20.45
CA LEU A 222 7.03 -28.88 -19.48
C LEU A 222 5.99 -29.83 -20.07
N LYS A 223 5.62 -30.87 -19.31
CA LYS A 223 4.57 -31.79 -19.73
C LYS A 223 3.20 -31.29 -19.30
N GLU A 224 2.23 -31.31 -20.22
CA GLU A 224 0.86 -30.82 -19.96
C GLU A 224 0.16 -31.53 -18.78
N ASP A 225 0.46 -32.80 -18.53
CA ASP A 225 -0.09 -33.58 -17.42
C ASP A 225 0.38 -33.09 -16.04
N GLU A 226 1.45 -32.30 -15.98
CA GLU A 226 2.01 -31.73 -14.76
C GLU A 226 1.50 -30.29 -14.49
N MET A 227 0.73 -29.69 -15.41
CA MET A 227 0.33 -28.27 -15.39
C MET A 227 -1.02 -27.97 -14.72
N GLY A 228 -1.46 -28.83 -13.80
CA GLY A 228 -2.69 -28.64 -13.03
C GLY A 228 -2.55 -27.55 -11.94
N ASN A 229 -2.54 -27.97 -10.67
CA ASN A 229 -2.23 -27.08 -9.56
C ASN A 229 -0.74 -27.12 -9.21
N PHE A 230 -0.24 -26.01 -8.65
CA PHE A 230 1.17 -25.86 -8.36
C PHE A 230 1.67 -26.84 -7.29
N GLY A 231 0.84 -27.20 -6.31
CA GLY A 231 1.18 -28.20 -5.30
C GLY A 231 1.51 -29.57 -5.89
N ASN A 232 0.72 -30.01 -6.87
CA ASN A 232 0.92 -31.27 -7.60
C ASN A 232 2.18 -31.22 -8.46
N PHE A 233 2.42 -30.09 -9.14
CA PHE A 233 3.64 -29.88 -9.92
C PHE A 233 4.91 -30.01 -9.06
N LEU A 234 4.91 -29.39 -7.87
CA LEU A 234 6.02 -29.50 -6.91
C LEU A 234 6.21 -30.94 -6.42
N ASN A 235 5.11 -31.65 -6.14
CA ASN A 235 5.17 -33.05 -5.70
C ASN A 235 5.75 -33.96 -6.79
N ALA A 236 5.36 -33.78 -8.07
CA ALA A 236 5.90 -34.52 -9.21
C ALA A 236 7.43 -34.33 -9.35
N HIS A 237 7.92 -33.14 -9.03
CA HIS A 237 9.33 -32.79 -9.02
C HIS A 237 10.06 -33.15 -7.72
N LYS A 238 9.42 -33.89 -6.81
CA LYS A 238 9.96 -34.32 -5.51
C LYS A 238 10.36 -33.15 -4.59
N ILE A 239 9.67 -32.02 -4.72
CA ILE A 239 9.87 -30.83 -3.88
C ILE A 239 8.95 -30.95 -2.66
N GLN A 240 9.55 -31.04 -1.47
CA GLN A 240 8.84 -31.29 -0.21
C GLN A 240 9.44 -30.44 0.92
N GLY A 241 8.85 -30.55 2.12
CA GLY A 241 9.39 -29.96 3.35
C GLY A 241 9.56 -28.43 3.27
N LYS A 242 10.70 -27.94 3.78
CA LYS A 242 11.01 -26.50 3.82
C LYS A 242 11.12 -25.88 2.43
N VAL A 243 11.66 -26.61 1.44
CA VAL A 243 11.81 -26.10 0.06
C VAL A 243 10.45 -25.82 -0.58
N LYS A 244 9.51 -26.77 -0.45
CA LYS A 244 8.14 -26.59 -0.93
C LYS A 244 7.51 -25.35 -0.30
N LYS A 245 7.74 -25.16 0.99
CA LYS A 245 7.21 -24.03 1.75
C LYS A 245 7.80 -22.69 1.34
N TYR A 246 9.11 -22.61 1.10
CA TYR A 246 9.73 -21.40 0.56
C TYR A 246 9.12 -21.01 -0.78
N LEU A 247 8.93 -21.99 -1.68
CA LEU A 247 8.35 -21.75 -2.99
C LEU A 247 6.89 -21.31 -2.92
N ILE A 248 6.05 -21.99 -2.14
CA ILE A 248 4.62 -21.65 -2.04
C ILE A 248 4.41 -20.34 -1.26
N ASP A 249 4.90 -20.28 -0.01
CA ASP A 249 4.51 -19.21 0.91
C ASP A 249 5.16 -17.87 0.52
N ALA A 250 6.44 -17.90 0.13
CA ALA A 250 7.27 -16.70 0.03
C ALA A 250 7.61 -16.28 -1.40
N VAL A 251 7.94 -17.23 -2.29
CA VAL A 251 8.36 -16.91 -3.67
C VAL A 251 7.15 -16.74 -4.60
N ALA A 252 6.31 -17.77 -4.70
CA ALA A 252 5.09 -17.75 -5.51
C ALA A 252 3.96 -16.99 -4.81
N MET A 253 4.03 -16.88 -3.47
CA MET A 253 2.98 -16.32 -2.61
C MET A 253 1.60 -16.91 -2.92
N ALA A 254 1.58 -18.22 -3.09
CA ALA A 254 0.48 -19.03 -3.58
C ALA A 254 -0.07 -19.97 -2.49
N THR A 255 -1.04 -20.80 -2.86
CA THR A 255 -1.47 -21.97 -2.10
C THR A 255 -1.22 -23.24 -2.93
N ASP A 256 -1.36 -24.42 -2.32
CA ASP A 256 -1.25 -25.69 -3.06
C ASP A 256 -2.27 -25.79 -4.22
N SER A 257 -3.42 -25.11 -4.12
CA SER A 257 -4.49 -25.11 -5.12
C SER A 257 -4.32 -24.05 -6.22
N THR A 258 -3.36 -23.14 -6.09
CA THR A 258 -3.10 -22.12 -7.12
C THR A 258 -2.77 -22.77 -8.46
N ASN A 259 -3.31 -22.20 -9.55
CA ASN A 259 -3.03 -22.67 -10.90
C ASN A 259 -1.52 -22.57 -11.19
N PHE A 260 -0.98 -23.57 -11.89
CA PHE A 260 0.43 -23.62 -12.25
C PHE A 260 0.93 -22.34 -12.94
N HIS A 261 0.20 -21.82 -13.93
CA HIS A 261 0.62 -20.65 -14.69
C HIS A 261 0.69 -19.39 -13.82
N ASP A 262 -0.24 -19.20 -12.90
CA ASP A 262 -0.24 -18.05 -11.99
C ASP A 262 0.93 -18.14 -11.01
N ALA A 263 1.18 -19.32 -10.45
CA ALA A 263 2.33 -19.54 -9.57
C ALA A 263 3.67 -19.29 -10.28
N VAL A 264 3.80 -19.74 -11.53
CA VAL A 264 5.00 -19.52 -12.36
C VAL A 264 5.20 -18.04 -12.66
N LYS A 265 4.15 -17.31 -13.05
CA LYS A 265 4.22 -15.84 -13.26
C LYS A 265 4.69 -15.13 -12.00
N ASN A 266 4.17 -15.52 -10.83
CA ASN A 266 4.59 -14.95 -9.55
C ASN A 266 6.06 -15.24 -9.25
N ILE A 267 6.52 -16.48 -9.47
CA ILE A 267 7.94 -16.86 -9.29
C ILE A 267 8.84 -16.06 -10.22
N GLN A 268 8.46 -15.91 -11.49
CA GLN A 268 9.21 -15.14 -12.47
C GLN A 268 9.35 -13.68 -12.04
N LYS A 269 8.24 -13.05 -11.62
CA LYS A 269 8.23 -11.67 -11.11
C LYS A 269 9.13 -11.52 -9.88
N PHE A 270 9.03 -12.46 -8.94
CA PHE A 270 9.85 -12.49 -7.73
C PHE A 270 11.34 -12.60 -8.06
N VAL A 271 11.72 -13.60 -8.87
CA VAL A 271 13.14 -13.84 -9.23
C VAL A 271 13.71 -12.69 -10.07
N ARG A 272 12.95 -12.14 -11.01
CA ARG A 272 13.39 -10.98 -11.82
C ARG A 272 13.60 -9.72 -10.97
N SER A 273 12.86 -9.59 -9.87
CA SER A 273 12.93 -8.43 -8.97
C SER A 273 14.08 -8.50 -7.95
N ILE A 274 14.60 -9.69 -7.65
CA ILE A 274 15.75 -9.82 -6.74
C ILE A 274 16.97 -9.10 -7.34
N GLY A 275 17.71 -8.38 -6.48
CA GLY A 275 19.00 -7.79 -6.85
C GLY A 275 18.93 -6.45 -7.59
N ARG A 276 17.74 -5.90 -7.91
CA ARG A 276 17.62 -4.58 -8.57
C ARG A 276 18.07 -3.44 -7.65
N TYR A 277 17.61 -3.44 -6.40
CA TYR A 277 17.95 -2.41 -5.40
C TYR A 277 18.44 -2.99 -4.05
N GLY A 278 18.29 -4.30 -3.85
CA GLY A 278 18.67 -5.01 -2.64
C GLY A 278 18.59 -6.53 -2.83
N ASN A 279 18.87 -7.29 -1.76
CA ASN A 279 18.89 -8.76 -1.81
C ASN A 279 17.51 -9.41 -1.96
N THR A 280 16.44 -8.66 -1.70
CA THR A 280 15.05 -9.09 -1.80
C THR A 280 14.35 -8.35 -2.94
N PRO A 281 13.17 -8.82 -3.40
CA PRO A 281 12.47 -8.20 -4.52
C PRO A 281 11.61 -6.98 -4.15
N PHE A 282 11.53 -6.59 -2.88
CA PHE A 282 10.53 -5.63 -2.41
C PHE A 282 11.11 -4.32 -1.89
N LEU A 283 10.37 -3.24 -2.15
CA LEU A 283 10.56 -1.92 -1.58
C LEU A 283 9.34 -1.53 -0.73
N TRP A 284 9.59 -0.67 0.24
CA TRP A 284 8.61 0.02 1.07
C TRP A 284 8.73 1.52 0.85
N THR A 285 7.59 2.22 0.76
CA THR A 285 7.56 3.69 0.68
C THR A 285 7.78 4.29 2.05
N LEU A 286 8.81 5.13 2.22
CA LEU A 286 9.02 5.83 3.49
C LEU A 286 7.77 6.65 3.85
N TYR A 287 7.47 6.73 5.16
CA TYR A 287 6.25 7.33 5.71
C TYR A 287 4.94 6.56 5.42
N GLY A 288 4.95 5.52 4.59
CA GLY A 288 3.79 4.66 4.34
C GLY A 288 3.31 4.69 2.89
N SER A 289 2.45 3.73 2.56
CA SER A 289 1.91 3.53 1.21
C SER A 289 0.99 4.67 0.77
N GLY A 290 0.38 5.39 1.72
CA GLY A 290 -0.50 6.52 1.47
C GLY A 290 0.19 7.76 0.89
N GLU A 291 1.52 7.75 0.82
CA GLU A 291 2.29 8.76 0.06
C GLU A 291 2.11 8.62 -1.45
N LEU A 292 1.86 7.40 -1.97
CA LEU A 292 1.77 7.18 -3.42
C LEU A 292 0.57 7.89 -4.07
N PRO A 293 -0.68 7.80 -3.54
CA PRO A 293 -1.78 8.60 -4.08
C PRO A 293 -1.47 10.10 -4.08
N GLN A 294 -0.81 10.61 -3.03
CA GLN A 294 -0.42 12.02 -2.93
C GLN A 294 0.62 12.41 -3.98
N CYS A 295 1.59 11.52 -4.28
CA CYS A 295 2.57 11.74 -5.35
C CYS A 295 1.90 11.92 -6.71
N PHE A 296 0.91 11.09 -7.04
CA PHE A 296 0.14 11.21 -8.28
C PHE A 296 -0.77 12.44 -8.26
N CYS A 297 -1.43 12.75 -7.14
CA CYS A 297 -2.21 13.99 -7.00
C CYS A 297 -1.35 15.24 -7.21
N ARG A 298 -0.14 15.27 -6.65
CA ARG A 298 0.83 16.34 -6.87
C ARG A 298 1.20 16.44 -8.35
N CYS A 299 1.47 15.32 -9.00
CA CYS A 299 1.76 15.31 -10.43
C CYS A 299 0.60 15.93 -11.22
N SER A 300 -0.64 15.51 -11.00
CA SER A 300 -1.81 16.11 -11.62
C SER A 300 -1.90 17.63 -11.39
N ALA A 301 -1.70 18.10 -10.15
CA ALA A 301 -1.75 19.51 -9.81
C ALA A 301 -0.68 20.35 -10.52
N VAL A 302 0.54 19.81 -10.67
CA VAL A 302 1.63 20.48 -11.42
C VAL A 302 1.23 20.70 -12.89
N PHE A 303 0.41 19.82 -13.47
CA PHE A 303 -0.10 19.93 -14.83
C PHE A 303 -1.49 20.57 -14.92
N GLY A 304 -1.91 21.31 -13.89
CA GLY A 304 -3.13 22.13 -13.91
C GLY A 304 -4.39 21.46 -13.36
N GLY A 305 -4.30 20.25 -12.81
CA GLY A 305 -5.40 19.61 -12.11
C GLY A 305 -5.83 20.40 -10.86
N VAL A 306 -7.14 20.63 -10.70
CA VAL A 306 -7.69 21.34 -9.53
C VAL A 306 -8.17 20.35 -8.49
N TYR A 307 -7.75 20.56 -7.24
CA TYR A 307 -8.04 19.67 -6.10
C TYR A 307 -8.95 20.33 -5.07
N CYS A 308 -9.98 19.60 -4.64
CA CYS A 308 -10.93 20.06 -3.62
C CYS A 308 -11.19 18.95 -2.59
N LEU A 309 -10.49 19.01 -1.45
CA LEU A 309 -10.80 18.20 -0.28
C LEU A 309 -11.96 18.81 0.52
N ASN A 310 -12.59 18.01 1.38
CA ASN A 310 -13.76 18.40 2.16
C ASN A 310 -14.88 18.97 1.27
N HIS A 311 -15.02 18.41 0.07
CA HIS A 311 -16.00 18.83 -0.93
C HIS A 311 -16.87 17.62 -1.30
N SER A 312 -18.11 17.62 -0.83
CA SER A 312 -18.98 16.44 -0.93
C SER A 312 -19.80 16.47 -2.21
N THR A 313 -19.69 15.40 -2.99
CA THR A 313 -20.54 15.20 -4.17
C THR A 313 -21.85 14.50 -3.77
N GLN A 314 -22.98 15.12 -4.09
CA GLN A 314 -24.30 14.58 -3.78
C GLN A 314 -24.80 13.64 -4.87
N THR A 315 -24.63 14.02 -6.14
CA THR A 315 -25.36 13.39 -7.25
C THR A 315 -24.59 13.50 -8.58
N ILE A 316 -24.63 12.45 -9.39
CA ILE A 316 -24.23 12.49 -10.81
C ILE A 316 -25.45 12.86 -11.65
N VAL A 317 -25.31 13.91 -12.46
CA VAL A 317 -26.40 14.47 -13.27
C VAL A 317 -26.44 13.78 -14.63
N ILE A 318 -27.57 13.14 -14.95
CA ILE A 318 -27.77 12.42 -16.20
C ILE A 318 -28.55 13.29 -17.20
N GLY A 319 -28.01 13.42 -18.42
CA GLY A 319 -28.63 14.12 -19.53
C GLY A 319 -29.77 13.32 -20.16
N SER A 320 -30.54 13.97 -21.03
CA SER A 320 -31.65 13.33 -21.75
C SER A 320 -31.22 12.23 -22.72
N ASP A 321 -29.93 12.20 -23.10
CA ASP A 321 -29.30 11.18 -23.94
C ASP A 321 -28.82 9.95 -23.13
N GLY A 322 -29.01 9.96 -21.80
CA GLY A 322 -28.56 8.90 -20.90
C GLY A 322 -27.08 9.01 -20.49
N GLN A 323 -26.35 10.02 -20.97
CA GLN A 323 -24.96 10.25 -20.60
C GLN A 323 -24.86 11.15 -19.37
N ALA A 324 -23.79 11.00 -18.58
CA ALA A 324 -23.54 11.94 -17.49
C ALA A 324 -23.07 13.29 -18.04
N THR A 325 -23.61 14.39 -17.50
CA THR A 325 -23.26 15.76 -17.91
C THR A 325 -22.41 16.49 -16.87
N GLY A 326 -22.28 15.92 -15.67
CA GLY A 326 -21.60 16.54 -14.55
C GLY A 326 -22.06 15.99 -13.21
N ILE A 327 -21.75 16.73 -12.14
CA ILE A 327 -22.14 16.42 -10.77
C ILE A 327 -22.75 17.63 -10.07
N VAL A 328 -23.50 17.37 -9.00
CA VAL A 328 -23.82 18.35 -7.96
C VAL A 328 -22.86 18.13 -6.80
N SER A 329 -22.06 19.15 -6.45
CA SER A 329 -21.08 19.14 -5.37
C SER A 329 -21.21 20.40 -4.52
N ASP A 330 -21.42 20.27 -3.21
CA ASP A 330 -21.83 21.35 -2.28
C ASP A 330 -22.76 22.41 -2.88
N ASN A 331 -23.85 21.94 -3.51
CA ASN A 331 -24.87 22.76 -4.19
C ASN A 331 -24.38 23.54 -5.43
N GLN A 332 -23.21 23.20 -5.98
CA GLN A 332 -22.70 23.72 -7.24
C GLN A 332 -22.80 22.65 -8.33
N ASN A 333 -23.19 23.07 -9.53
CA ASN A 333 -23.25 22.19 -10.71
C ASN A 333 -21.93 22.26 -11.47
N LEU A 334 -21.16 21.17 -11.46
CA LEU A 334 -19.89 21.05 -12.15
C LEU A 334 -20.08 20.18 -13.39
N LYS A 335 -19.83 20.72 -14.59
CA LYS A 335 -19.98 20.00 -15.86
C LYS A 335 -18.70 19.27 -16.21
N ALA A 336 -18.83 18.06 -16.75
CA ALA A 336 -17.69 17.23 -17.13
C ALA A 336 -18.00 16.35 -18.35
N LYS A 337 -16.99 16.09 -19.18
CA LYS A 337 -17.10 15.14 -20.30
C LYS A 337 -17.03 13.69 -19.80
N PHE A 338 -16.06 13.39 -18.94
CA PHE A 338 -15.91 12.09 -18.28
C PHE A 338 -15.98 12.25 -16.77
N ILE A 339 -16.49 11.22 -16.09
CA ILE A 339 -16.50 11.13 -14.62
C ILE A 339 -15.81 9.83 -14.22
N LEU A 340 -14.89 9.90 -13.27
CA LEU A 340 -14.29 8.75 -12.59
C LEU A 340 -14.71 8.78 -11.12
N ILE A 341 -15.26 7.69 -10.61
CA ILE A 341 -15.71 7.57 -9.21
C ILE A 341 -15.09 6.36 -8.54
N GLU A 342 -14.64 6.50 -7.28
CA GLU A 342 -14.23 5.36 -6.47
C GLU A 342 -15.43 4.42 -6.21
N ASP A 343 -15.23 3.11 -6.33
CA ASP A 343 -16.28 2.10 -6.19
C ASP A 343 -17.07 2.22 -4.88
N CYS A 344 -16.42 2.63 -3.78
CA CYS A 344 -17.13 2.76 -2.51
C CYS A 344 -18.11 3.94 -2.47
N LEU A 345 -17.94 4.93 -3.35
CA LEU A 345 -18.85 6.06 -3.52
C LEU A 345 -19.88 5.79 -4.63
N ASN A 346 -19.60 4.82 -5.50
CA ASN A 346 -20.49 4.42 -6.57
C ASN A 346 -21.81 3.85 -6.03
N PRO A 347 -22.97 4.46 -6.33
CA PRO A 347 -24.26 4.00 -5.80
C PRO A 347 -24.73 2.65 -6.33
N VAL A 348 -24.20 2.18 -7.46
CA VAL A 348 -24.57 0.85 -8.00
C VAL A 348 -23.58 -0.25 -7.59
N ALA A 349 -22.50 0.09 -6.89
CA ALA A 349 -21.51 -0.88 -6.46
C ALA A 349 -22.04 -1.76 -5.32
N THR A 350 -21.66 -3.04 -5.35
CA THR A 350 -22.00 -4.01 -4.31
C THR A 350 -20.74 -4.50 -3.62
N ILE A 351 -20.85 -4.86 -2.34
CA ILE A 351 -19.75 -5.48 -1.61
C ILE A 351 -19.54 -6.88 -2.16
N LYS A 352 -18.34 -7.15 -2.69
CA LYS A 352 -17.93 -8.43 -3.27
C LYS A 352 -17.25 -9.33 -2.24
N SER A 353 -16.35 -8.74 -1.47
CA SER A 353 -15.48 -9.43 -0.52
C SER A 353 -14.99 -8.43 0.53
N GLY A 354 -14.06 -8.85 1.38
CA GLY A 354 -13.42 -7.94 2.32
C GLY A 354 -12.03 -8.40 2.71
N ILE A 355 -11.32 -7.51 3.38
CA ILE A 355 -9.95 -7.68 3.82
C ILE A 355 -9.93 -7.58 5.33
N SER A 356 -9.40 -8.60 6.00
CA SER A 356 -9.14 -8.59 7.44
C SER A 356 -7.80 -7.92 7.72
N ARG A 357 -7.83 -6.83 8.51
CA ARG A 357 -6.67 -5.99 8.82
C ARG A 357 -6.42 -5.89 10.32
N ALA A 358 -5.15 -5.95 10.70
CA ALA A 358 -4.70 -5.47 12.00
C ALA A 358 -3.47 -4.57 11.88
N ILE A 359 -3.39 -3.59 12.77
CA ILE A 359 -2.22 -2.74 13.00
C ILE A 359 -1.82 -2.91 14.46
N LEU A 360 -0.58 -3.32 14.69
CA LEU A 360 -0.03 -3.50 16.03
C LEU A 360 1.13 -2.53 16.22
N VAL A 361 1.23 -1.94 17.40
CA VAL A 361 2.45 -1.28 17.86
C VAL A 361 3.10 -2.16 18.91
N THR A 362 4.37 -2.53 18.71
CA THR A 362 5.13 -3.40 19.61
C THR A 362 6.38 -2.72 20.15
N ASN A 363 6.86 -3.19 21.31
CA ASN A 363 8.07 -2.68 21.98
C ASN A 363 9.37 -3.39 21.57
N LYS A 364 9.28 -4.37 20.66
CA LYS A 364 10.40 -5.22 20.25
C LYS A 364 10.15 -5.73 18.84
N ALA A 365 11.23 -5.90 18.08
CA ALA A 365 11.17 -6.53 16.78
C ALA A 365 10.90 -8.04 16.89
N LEU A 366 10.09 -8.55 15.97
CA LEU A 366 9.93 -9.96 15.67
C LEU A 366 11.12 -10.50 14.87
N THR A 367 11.71 -9.68 13.98
CA THR A 367 12.85 -10.03 13.13
C THR A 367 14.07 -9.15 13.42
N SER A 368 15.24 -9.51 12.85
CA SER A 368 16.43 -8.66 12.90
C SER A 368 16.45 -7.56 11.84
N ASP A 369 15.48 -7.58 10.92
CA ASP A 369 15.41 -6.70 9.77
C ASP A 369 14.75 -5.37 10.09
N GLN A 370 15.10 -4.34 9.32
CA GLN A 370 14.48 -3.02 9.45
C GLN A 370 13.06 -2.98 8.87
N ALA A 371 12.80 -3.83 7.87
CA ALA A 371 11.50 -4.09 7.30
C ALA A 371 11.46 -5.55 6.83
N ALA A 372 10.41 -6.28 7.20
CA ALA A 372 10.29 -7.70 6.89
C ALA A 372 8.88 -8.10 6.47
N LEU A 373 8.79 -8.95 5.44
CA LEU A 373 7.57 -9.63 5.05
C LEU A 373 7.59 -11.06 5.60
N ILE A 374 6.61 -11.38 6.44
CA ILE A 374 6.39 -12.73 6.97
C ILE A 374 5.09 -13.26 6.40
N THR A 375 5.13 -14.50 5.91
CA THR A 375 3.95 -15.22 5.46
C THR A 375 3.58 -16.28 6.47
N PHE A 376 2.46 -16.07 7.16
CA PHE A 376 1.85 -17.08 7.99
C PHE A 376 0.97 -17.96 7.10
N PRO A 377 1.25 -19.27 7.02
CA PRO A 377 0.59 -20.16 6.06
C PRO A 377 -0.91 -20.27 6.35
N SER A 378 -1.65 -20.58 5.29
CA SER A 378 -3.07 -20.95 5.38
C SER A 378 -3.27 -22.13 6.33
N VAL A 379 -4.30 -22.02 7.17
CA VAL A 379 -4.86 -23.15 7.94
C VAL A 379 -6.33 -23.27 7.58
N ASN A 380 -6.82 -24.50 7.35
CA ASN A 380 -8.24 -24.81 7.10
C ASN A 380 -8.88 -24.06 5.92
N SER A 381 -8.23 -24.04 4.75
CA SER A 381 -8.75 -23.43 3.52
C SER A 381 -8.96 -21.90 3.58
N LYS A 382 -8.31 -21.20 4.52
CA LYS A 382 -8.23 -19.73 4.55
C LYS A 382 -7.10 -19.23 3.65
N ASP A 383 -7.07 -17.95 3.29
CA ASP A 383 -5.89 -17.37 2.67
C ASP A 383 -4.75 -17.16 3.68
N PRO A 384 -3.48 -17.20 3.25
CA PRO A 384 -2.34 -16.95 4.14
C PRO A 384 -2.38 -15.53 4.71
N VAL A 385 -1.96 -15.37 5.97
CA VAL A 385 -1.84 -14.05 6.59
C VAL A 385 -0.48 -13.45 6.26
N ARG A 386 -0.47 -12.28 5.64
CA ARG A 386 0.74 -11.49 5.41
C ARG A 386 0.97 -10.59 6.61
N ILE A 387 2.18 -10.61 7.14
CA ILE A 387 2.61 -9.79 8.26
C ILE A 387 3.76 -8.93 7.76
N LEU A 388 3.59 -7.62 7.77
CA LEU A 388 4.61 -6.66 7.43
C LEU A 388 5.09 -5.96 8.70
N GLU A 389 6.32 -6.26 9.11
CA GLU A 389 6.97 -5.60 10.24
C GLU A 389 7.84 -4.44 9.75
N LEU A 390 7.68 -3.28 10.39
CA LEU A 390 8.35 -2.04 10.03
C LEU A 390 8.96 -1.39 11.27
N SER A 391 10.25 -1.06 11.19
CA SER A 391 10.99 -0.35 12.24
C SER A 391 10.93 1.17 12.07
N ALA A 392 11.44 1.91 13.05
CA ALA A 392 11.54 3.37 12.98
C ALA A 392 12.30 3.90 11.74
N SER A 393 13.18 3.10 11.15
CA SER A 393 13.96 3.50 9.98
C SER A 393 13.15 3.56 8.68
N THR A 394 11.87 3.13 8.69
CA THR A 394 10.91 3.32 7.60
C THR A 394 10.03 4.57 7.80
N MET A 395 10.29 5.33 8.86
CA MET A 395 9.55 6.54 9.25
C MET A 395 8.09 6.29 9.67
N VAL A 396 7.73 5.05 10.02
CA VAL A 396 6.37 4.71 10.46
C VAL A 396 6.16 4.76 11.97
N CYS A 397 7.23 4.85 12.75
CA CYS A 397 7.18 4.95 14.21
C CYS A 397 8.49 5.54 14.78
N PRO A 398 8.48 6.04 16.02
CA PRO A 398 9.70 6.43 16.74
C PRO A 398 10.59 5.22 17.11
N GLN A 399 11.85 5.50 17.44
CA GLN A 399 12.81 4.49 17.90
C GLN A 399 12.32 3.76 19.16
N GLY A 400 12.61 2.47 19.24
CA GLY A 400 12.14 1.59 20.32
C GLY A 400 10.76 0.98 20.06
N PHE A 401 10.09 1.38 18.97
CA PHE A 401 8.80 0.82 18.55
C PHE A 401 8.87 0.22 17.16
N TYR A 402 7.91 -0.65 16.88
CA TYR A 402 7.69 -1.25 15.58
C TYR A 402 6.20 -1.20 15.24
N VAL A 403 5.90 -0.98 13.96
CA VAL A 403 4.54 -1.10 13.43
C VAL A 403 4.45 -2.41 12.67
N VAL A 404 3.45 -3.22 13.03
CA VAL A 404 3.20 -4.50 12.39
C VAL A 404 1.82 -4.47 11.76
N HIS A 405 1.76 -4.68 10.45
CA HIS A 405 0.53 -4.78 9.70
C HIS A 405 0.22 -6.24 9.38
N LEU A 406 -1.00 -6.69 9.64
CA LEU A 406 -1.47 -8.02 9.27
C LEU A 406 -2.61 -7.94 8.27
N ILE A 407 -2.53 -8.69 7.17
CA ILE A 407 -3.49 -8.66 6.05
C ILE A 407 -3.86 -10.11 5.69
N THR A 408 -5.15 -10.38 5.53
CA THR A 408 -5.65 -11.58 4.85
C THR A 408 -7.03 -11.31 4.24
N HIS A 409 -7.49 -12.18 3.35
CA HIS A 409 -8.87 -12.15 2.89
C HIS A 409 -9.83 -12.41 4.05
N GLN A 410 -10.90 -11.64 4.14
CA GLN A 410 -11.89 -11.76 5.19
C GLN A 410 -12.71 -13.05 5.04
N VAL A 411 -12.77 -13.84 6.11
CA VAL A 411 -13.69 -14.98 6.23
C VAL A 411 -14.73 -14.69 7.30
N THR A 412 -14.32 -14.10 8.42
CA THR A 412 -15.25 -13.67 9.48
C THR A 412 -14.98 -12.21 9.88
N THR A 413 -14.30 -11.98 10.99
CA THR A 413 -13.88 -10.66 11.46
C THR A 413 -12.36 -10.61 11.53
N ALA A 414 -11.79 -9.41 11.40
CA ALA A 414 -10.34 -9.26 11.48
C ALA A 414 -9.74 -9.78 12.79
N VAL A 415 -10.46 -9.71 13.90
CA VAL A 415 -10.01 -10.27 15.19
C VAL A 415 -9.87 -11.79 15.12
N GLU A 416 -10.86 -12.48 14.55
CA GLU A 416 -10.88 -13.95 14.47
C GLU A 416 -9.93 -14.48 13.39
N ASP A 417 -9.89 -13.82 12.23
CA ASP A 417 -9.07 -14.24 11.09
C ASP A 417 -7.57 -14.10 11.38
N LEU A 418 -7.18 -13.13 12.21
CA LEU A 418 -5.77 -12.83 12.49
C LEU A 418 -5.29 -13.41 13.82
N LYS A 419 -6.20 -13.95 14.65
CA LYS A 419 -5.91 -14.42 16.02
C LYS A 419 -4.74 -15.40 16.08
N GLU A 420 -4.74 -16.42 15.22
CA GLU A 420 -3.73 -17.48 15.27
C GLU A 420 -2.32 -16.94 15.00
N ALA A 421 -2.18 -16.05 14.01
CA ALA A 421 -0.92 -15.41 13.67
C ALA A 421 -0.44 -14.50 14.82
N ILE A 422 -1.36 -13.74 15.41
CA ILE A 422 -1.05 -12.83 16.53
C ILE A 422 -0.60 -13.62 17.76
N ASP A 423 -1.35 -14.62 18.21
CA ASP A 423 -1.02 -15.44 19.39
C ASP A 423 0.29 -16.22 19.20
N THR A 424 0.60 -16.59 17.96
CA THR A 424 1.84 -17.31 17.63
C THR A 424 3.06 -16.45 17.90
N PHE A 425 3.05 -15.17 17.52
CA PHE A 425 4.26 -14.34 17.53
C PHE A 425 4.32 -13.27 18.61
N PHE A 426 3.17 -12.86 19.14
CA PHE A 426 3.09 -11.70 20.01
C PHE A 426 2.45 -12.07 21.35
N THR A 427 2.72 -11.25 22.37
CA THR A 427 1.98 -11.26 23.64
C THR A 427 1.47 -9.86 23.93
N VAL A 428 0.48 -9.72 24.80
CA VAL A 428 0.04 -8.38 25.25
C VAL A 428 1.06 -7.79 26.22
N PHE A 429 1.17 -6.46 26.26
CA PHE A 429 1.97 -5.79 27.27
C PHE A 429 1.32 -5.97 28.65
N GLU A 430 2.13 -6.32 29.66
CA GLU A 430 1.71 -6.45 31.05
C GLU A 430 2.77 -5.81 31.96
N SER A 431 2.40 -4.73 32.66
CA SER A 431 3.31 -3.95 33.52
C SER A 431 3.92 -4.74 34.68
N ASN A 432 3.25 -5.81 35.14
CA ASN A 432 3.61 -6.55 36.36
C ASN A 432 4.31 -7.90 36.10
N LYS A 433 4.57 -8.27 34.85
CA LYS A 433 5.34 -9.49 34.53
C LYS A 433 6.73 -9.12 34.03
N ASN A 434 7.70 -9.19 34.95
CA ASN A 434 9.15 -9.22 34.68
C ASN A 434 9.61 -10.54 34.01
N GLU A 435 8.70 -11.29 33.39
CA GLU A 435 9.11 -12.47 32.65
C GLU A 435 9.80 -12.01 31.37
N ALA A 436 11.00 -12.54 31.16
CA ALA A 436 11.73 -12.47 29.90
C ALA A 436 10.94 -13.20 28.80
N LEU A 437 9.82 -12.61 28.39
CA LEU A 437 9.02 -13.07 27.28
C LEU A 437 9.88 -12.84 26.03
N ASN A 438 10.30 -13.94 25.39
CA ASN A 438 11.08 -13.88 24.17
C ASN A 438 10.30 -13.19 23.03
N LYS A 439 8.96 -13.23 23.07
CA LYS A 439 8.06 -12.64 22.08
C LYS A 439 7.91 -11.11 22.25
N PRO A 440 7.75 -10.36 21.15
CA PRO A 440 7.37 -8.95 21.22
C PRO A 440 6.04 -8.72 21.94
N GLN A 441 5.95 -7.64 22.71
CA GLN A 441 4.73 -7.25 23.40
C GLN A 441 3.96 -6.20 22.61
N ILE A 442 2.65 -6.40 22.47
CA ILE A 442 1.70 -5.49 21.85
C ILE A 442 1.31 -4.42 22.88
N ILE A 443 1.54 -3.18 22.50
CA ILE A 443 1.25 -1.99 23.31
C ILE A 443 -0.11 -1.41 22.92
N TRP A 444 -0.40 -1.45 21.62
CA TRP A 444 -1.65 -1.00 21.02
C TRP A 444 -2.00 -1.89 19.84
N SER A 445 -3.29 -2.14 19.64
CA SER A 445 -3.79 -2.86 18.48
C SER A 445 -5.08 -2.26 17.94
N LEU A 446 -5.22 -2.28 16.62
CA LEU A 446 -6.43 -1.94 15.90
C LEU A 446 -6.75 -3.03 14.90
N HIS A 447 -7.94 -3.61 14.99
CA HIS A 447 -8.46 -4.61 14.06
C HIS A 447 -9.66 -4.03 13.33
N PHE A 448 -9.77 -4.27 12.03
CA PHE A 448 -10.89 -3.81 11.23
C PHE A 448 -10.97 -4.58 9.91
N ASN A 449 -12.14 -4.54 9.28
CA ASN A 449 -12.34 -5.06 7.95
C ASN A 449 -12.46 -3.91 6.95
N ILE A 450 -11.90 -4.08 5.75
CA ILE A 450 -12.11 -3.18 4.60
C ILE A 450 -12.98 -3.91 3.59
N ASN A 451 -14.10 -3.32 3.19
CA ASN A 451 -14.96 -3.89 2.16
C ASN A 451 -14.36 -3.67 0.77
N GLU A 452 -14.31 -4.74 -0.03
CA GLU A 452 -14.00 -4.68 -1.45
C GLU A 452 -15.31 -4.60 -2.22
N TYR A 453 -15.39 -3.61 -3.10
CA TYR A 453 -16.58 -3.34 -3.90
C TYR A 453 -16.38 -3.85 -5.32
N ASN A 454 -17.48 -4.13 -5.99
CA ASN A 454 -17.51 -4.40 -7.42
C ASN A 454 -18.62 -3.59 -8.05
N SER A 455 -18.28 -2.88 -9.13
CA SER A 455 -19.22 -2.12 -9.93
C SER A 455 -19.82 -3.02 -11.04
N PRO A 456 -21.14 -3.25 -11.07
CA PRO A 456 -21.75 -4.09 -12.08
C PRO A 456 -21.62 -3.48 -13.48
N ALA A 457 -21.28 -4.30 -14.47
CA ALA A 457 -21.14 -3.86 -15.85
C ALA A 457 -22.48 -3.36 -16.42
N GLY A 458 -22.45 -2.23 -17.15
CA GLY A 458 -23.61 -1.67 -17.84
C GLY A 458 -24.61 -0.91 -16.97
N MET A 459 -24.35 -0.74 -15.66
CA MET A 459 -25.23 0.02 -14.76
C MET A 459 -24.89 1.51 -14.67
N LEU A 460 -23.69 1.91 -15.09
CA LEU A 460 -23.28 3.30 -15.19
C LEU A 460 -23.37 3.78 -16.64
N PRO A 461 -23.60 5.09 -16.87
CA PRO A 461 -23.48 5.69 -18.20
C PRO A 461 -22.09 5.43 -18.81
N SER A 462 -22.00 5.39 -20.14
CA SER A 462 -20.75 4.99 -20.82
C SER A 462 -19.56 5.93 -20.59
N ASN A 463 -19.82 7.18 -20.17
CA ASN A 463 -18.79 8.16 -19.82
C ASN A 463 -18.53 8.29 -18.29
N VAL A 464 -19.11 7.39 -17.49
CA VAL A 464 -18.84 7.27 -16.05
C VAL A 464 -18.08 5.97 -15.80
N TYR A 465 -16.87 6.12 -15.29
CA TYR A 465 -15.97 5.02 -14.97
C TYR A 465 -15.90 4.84 -13.47
N SER A 466 -15.73 3.60 -13.05
CA SER A 466 -15.55 3.25 -11.64
C SER A 466 -14.19 2.61 -11.43
N SER A 467 -13.52 2.96 -10.33
CA SER A 467 -12.23 2.40 -9.95
C SER A 467 -12.30 1.71 -8.59
N PRO A 468 -11.63 0.56 -8.41
CA PRO A 468 -11.70 -0.14 -7.15
C PRO A 468 -10.79 0.46 -6.10
N GLY A 469 -11.23 0.30 -4.85
CA GLY A 469 -10.42 0.53 -3.67
C GLY A 469 -9.33 -0.53 -3.48
N PRO A 470 -8.67 -0.56 -2.31
CA PRO A 470 -7.62 -1.51 -2.00
C PRO A 470 -8.08 -2.97 -2.08
N ASN A 471 -7.23 -3.84 -2.62
CA ASN A 471 -7.41 -5.29 -2.63
C ASN A 471 -6.41 -6.02 -1.71
N SER A 472 -6.57 -7.34 -1.55
CA SER A 472 -5.69 -8.19 -0.72
C SER A 472 -4.31 -8.51 -1.32
N SER A 473 -4.02 -8.08 -2.56
CA SER A 473 -2.70 -8.27 -3.19
C SER A 473 -1.58 -7.63 -2.36
N ILE A 474 -0.36 -8.14 -2.50
CA ILE A 474 0.80 -7.57 -1.82
C ILE A 474 1.33 -6.29 -2.49
N ASP A 475 1.03 -6.08 -3.78
CA ASP A 475 1.54 -4.99 -4.59
C ASP A 475 0.42 -4.17 -5.27
N PHE A 476 0.84 -3.13 -6.00
CA PHE A 476 -0.03 -2.13 -6.63
C PHE A 476 -0.32 -2.39 -8.11
N ASP A 477 0.17 -3.48 -8.70
CA ASP A 477 0.22 -3.59 -10.16
C ASP A 477 -1.18 -3.63 -10.78
N ASP A 478 -2.13 -4.32 -10.15
CA ASP A 478 -3.53 -4.37 -10.60
C ASP A 478 -4.14 -2.96 -10.72
N HIS A 479 -3.82 -2.06 -9.78
CA HIS A 479 -4.35 -0.69 -9.76
C HIS A 479 -3.71 0.17 -10.85
N VAL A 480 -2.42 -0.04 -11.14
CA VAL A 480 -1.75 0.65 -12.25
C VAL A 480 -2.31 0.18 -13.60
N ILE A 481 -2.51 -1.13 -13.76
CA ILE A 481 -3.09 -1.72 -14.97
C ILE A 481 -4.52 -1.20 -15.19
N GLN A 482 -5.34 -1.18 -14.15
CA GLN A 482 -6.69 -0.62 -14.24
C GLN A 482 -6.70 0.87 -14.55
N ALA A 483 -5.86 1.68 -13.89
CA ALA A 483 -5.74 3.10 -14.19
C ALA A 483 -5.39 3.32 -15.68
N ARG A 484 -4.44 2.54 -16.21
CA ARG A 484 -4.07 2.57 -17.64
C ARG A 484 -5.25 2.21 -18.54
N ASN A 485 -6.00 1.16 -18.21
CA ASN A 485 -7.16 0.72 -19.00
C ASN A 485 -8.30 1.74 -18.98
N ILE A 486 -8.59 2.34 -17.82
CA ILE A 486 -9.58 3.40 -17.66
C ILE A 486 -9.17 4.62 -18.48
N PHE A 487 -7.91 5.06 -18.35
CA PHE A 487 -7.37 6.18 -19.12
C PHE A 487 -7.46 5.94 -20.64
N LYS A 488 -7.03 4.77 -21.12
CA LYS A 488 -7.08 4.42 -22.55
C LYS A 488 -8.51 4.29 -23.08
N SER A 489 -9.48 4.03 -22.21
CA SER A 489 -10.90 4.02 -22.60
C SER A 489 -11.45 5.44 -22.81
N MET A 490 -10.96 6.43 -22.05
CA MET A 490 -11.31 7.86 -22.22
C MET A 490 -10.51 8.52 -23.35
N PHE A 491 -9.25 8.12 -23.51
CA PHE A 491 -8.23 8.77 -24.35
C PHE A 491 -7.37 7.71 -25.09
N PRO A 492 -7.92 7.02 -26.11
CA PRO A 492 -7.28 5.86 -26.74
C PRO A 492 -5.93 6.17 -27.41
N ASP A 493 -5.86 7.31 -28.10
CA ASP A 493 -4.70 7.72 -28.90
C ASP A 493 -3.61 8.43 -28.10
N GLU A 494 -3.82 8.68 -26.81
CA GLU A 494 -2.94 9.50 -25.96
C GLU A 494 -2.00 8.61 -25.11
N ASP A 495 -0.77 9.07 -24.87
CA ASP A 495 0.19 8.32 -24.06
C ASP A 495 -0.18 8.31 -22.57
N PHE A 496 0.02 7.17 -21.90
CA PHE A 496 -0.25 7.03 -20.48
C PHE A 496 0.97 7.50 -19.66
N LEU A 497 0.81 8.64 -18.97
CA LEU A 497 1.86 9.28 -18.15
C LEU A 497 3.20 9.47 -18.90
N PRO A 498 3.22 10.18 -20.04
CA PRO A 498 4.44 10.39 -20.80
C PRO A 498 5.52 11.09 -19.96
N ARG A 499 6.78 10.82 -20.28
CA ARG A 499 7.91 11.55 -19.69
C ARG A 499 7.85 13.00 -20.14
N VAL A 500 7.94 13.94 -19.20
CA VAL A 500 8.14 15.35 -19.53
C VAL A 500 9.64 15.60 -19.60
N PRO A 501 10.15 16.14 -20.72
CA PRO A 501 11.55 16.56 -20.83
C PRO A 501 11.88 17.54 -19.72
N ASP A 502 13.02 17.37 -19.06
CA ASP A 502 13.47 18.39 -18.13
C ASP A 502 13.84 19.64 -18.94
N PRO A 503 13.38 20.86 -18.59
CA PRO A 503 13.80 22.07 -19.31
C PRO A 503 15.32 22.22 -19.40
N GLU A 504 16.05 21.66 -18.43
CA GLU A 504 17.52 21.62 -18.41
C GLU A 504 18.13 20.64 -19.42
N ASP A 505 17.38 19.62 -19.87
CA ASP A 505 17.79 18.70 -20.93
C ASP A 505 17.71 19.35 -22.34
N ILE A 506 17.05 20.52 -22.45
CA ILE A 506 16.90 21.27 -23.71
C ILE A 506 18.14 22.12 -23.93
N ILE A 507 19.10 21.62 -24.71
CA ILE A 507 20.26 22.41 -25.16
C ILE A 507 19.74 23.46 -26.17
N LEU A 508 19.72 24.72 -25.76
CA LEU A 508 19.39 25.85 -26.63
C LEU A 508 20.59 26.11 -27.57
N GLU A 509 20.34 26.35 -28.86
CA GLU A 509 21.42 26.55 -29.87
C GLU A 509 22.46 27.61 -29.47
N GLY A 510 22.08 28.62 -28.68
CA GLY A 510 23.01 29.64 -28.17
C GLY A 510 23.99 29.15 -27.09
N SER A 511 23.64 28.13 -26.29
CA SER A 511 24.55 27.61 -25.25
C SER A 511 25.63 26.67 -25.81
N LEU A 512 25.43 26.11 -27.01
CA LEU A 512 26.47 25.39 -27.73
C LEU A 512 27.55 26.34 -28.26
N GLU A 513 27.17 27.54 -28.71
CA GLU A 513 28.14 28.57 -29.12
C GLU A 513 28.94 29.08 -27.92
N ASP A 514 28.29 29.37 -26.79
CA ASP A 514 28.97 29.80 -25.56
C ASP A 514 29.94 28.74 -25.01
N VAL A 515 29.56 27.45 -25.03
CA VAL A 515 30.44 26.34 -24.59
C VAL A 515 31.59 26.09 -25.59
N LEU A 516 31.35 26.30 -26.89
CA LEU A 516 32.39 26.23 -27.92
C LEU A 516 33.32 27.45 -27.89
N GLU A 517 32.86 28.62 -27.43
CA GLU A 517 33.69 29.80 -27.21
C GLU A 517 34.51 29.70 -25.92
N GLU A 518 33.92 29.27 -24.80
CA GLU A 518 34.67 29.00 -23.55
C GLU A 518 35.75 27.93 -23.75
N SER A 519 35.47 26.87 -24.51
CA SER A 519 36.48 25.85 -24.81
C SER A 519 37.60 26.35 -25.73
N LYS A 520 37.31 27.31 -26.63
CA LYS A 520 38.33 27.97 -27.48
C LYS A 520 39.14 29.01 -26.71
N GLU A 521 38.56 29.74 -25.76
CA GLU A 521 39.28 30.66 -24.88
C GLU A 521 40.20 29.91 -23.92
N ASN A 522 39.71 28.84 -23.28
CA ASN A 522 40.54 27.97 -22.44
C ASN A 522 41.70 27.32 -23.21
N HIS A 523 41.51 26.97 -24.50
CA HIS A 523 42.58 26.45 -25.33
C HIS A 523 43.62 27.51 -25.73
N LYS A 524 43.23 28.78 -25.87
CA LYS A 524 44.15 29.90 -26.14
C LYS A 524 44.94 30.30 -24.89
N GLU A 525 44.31 30.30 -23.71
CA GLU A 525 45.03 30.54 -22.45
C GLU A 525 46.06 29.45 -22.16
N ALA A 526 45.74 28.18 -22.45
CA ALA A 526 46.69 27.07 -22.31
C ALA A 526 47.90 27.15 -23.27
N GLN A 527 47.76 27.80 -24.42
CA GLN A 527 48.88 28.01 -25.38
C GLN A 527 49.77 29.20 -25.00
N ASN A 528 49.24 30.23 -24.34
CA ASN A 528 50.01 31.38 -23.88
C ASN A 528 50.83 31.13 -22.60
N ILE A 529 50.72 29.94 -21.99
CA ILE A 529 51.52 29.53 -20.81
C ILE A 529 52.80 28.78 -21.23
N HIS A 530 53.04 28.60 -22.54
CA HIS A 530 54.21 27.90 -23.10
C HIS A 530 55.04 28.70 -24.10
N GLU A 531 54.88 30.02 -24.14
CA GLU A 531 55.88 30.98 -24.65
C GLU A 531 56.40 31.84 -23.51
#